data_AF-A0A969HLW9-F1
#
_entry.id   AF-A0A969HLW9-F1
#
_cell.length_a   1.000
_cell.length_b   1.000
_cell.length_c   1.000
_cell.angle_alpha   90.00
_cell.angle_beta   90.00
_cell.angle_gamma   90.00
#
_symmetry.space_group_name_H-M   'P 1'
#
loop_
_entity.id
_entity.type
_entity.pdbx_description
1 polymer ?
#
loop_
_entity_poly.entity_id
_entity_poly.type
_entity_poly.pdbx_seq_one_letter_code
_entity_poly.pdbx_strand_id
1 'polypeptide(L)'
;MLPAIRKYTGIIQAYHIHRFEQVGLSFRLRAQVTLKDGSQLYIRETVIEGAKRKYAYHWQDAEGNLLIRWDNASDWEVDTFPHYKHVGQQETVIASYERTLEQVLAVIAQEIAAK
;
A
#
# COMPACT_ATOMS: atom_id res chain seq x y z
N MET A 1 12.41 8.65 9.35
CA MET A 1 11.87 8.69 7.98
C MET A 1 11.82 7.25 7.47
N LEU A 2 10.66 6.77 7.00
CA LEU A 2 10.47 5.37 6.59
C LEU A 2 11.46 5.00 5.46
N PRO A 3 12.31 3.96 5.61
CA PRO A 3 13.35 3.61 4.63
C PRO A 3 12.82 3.43 3.20
N ALA A 4 11.62 2.85 3.06
CA ALA A 4 10.97 2.66 1.76
C ALA A 4 10.72 3.99 1.02
N ILE A 5 10.27 5.04 1.71
CA ILE A 5 9.97 6.34 1.08
C ILE A 5 11.24 6.97 0.49
N ARG A 6 12.39 6.84 1.16
CA ARG A 6 13.67 7.38 0.67
C ARG A 6 14.11 6.73 -0.64
N LYS A 7 13.82 5.45 -0.85
CA LYS A 7 14.20 4.71 -2.06
C LYS A 7 13.41 5.18 -3.29
N TYR A 8 12.19 5.67 -3.11
CA TYR A 8 11.26 6.00 -4.19
C TYR A 8 11.01 7.51 -4.37
N THR A 9 11.94 8.37 -3.92
CA THR A 9 11.84 9.83 -4.12
C THR A 9 11.76 10.25 -5.60
N GLY A 10 12.19 9.37 -6.52
CA GLY A 10 12.04 9.56 -7.96
C GLY A 10 10.58 9.70 -8.41
N ILE A 11 9.64 9.00 -7.77
CA ILE A 11 8.21 8.99 -8.11
C ILE A 11 7.33 9.68 -7.06
N ILE A 12 7.83 9.85 -5.84
CA ILE A 12 7.09 10.48 -4.74
C ILE A 12 7.24 12.00 -4.83
N GLN A 13 6.10 12.70 -4.86
CA GLN A 13 6.06 14.16 -4.78
C GLN A 13 5.97 14.64 -3.34
N ALA A 14 5.10 14.03 -2.54
CA ALA A 14 4.89 14.38 -1.14
C ALA A 14 4.40 13.17 -0.34
N TYR A 15 4.51 13.25 0.98
CA TYR A 15 3.87 12.30 1.86
C TYR A 15 3.40 12.98 3.14
N HIS A 16 2.36 12.43 3.76
CA HIS A 16 1.83 12.88 5.03
C HIS A 16 1.58 11.67 5.94
N ILE A 17 2.02 11.76 7.20
CA ILE A 17 1.79 10.72 8.21
C ILE A 17 0.66 11.20 9.12
N HIS A 18 -0.52 10.62 8.96
CA HIS A 18 -1.68 10.94 9.80
C HIS A 18 -1.59 10.30 11.19
N ARG A 19 -0.95 9.13 11.28
CA ARG A 19 -0.78 8.42 12.54
C ARG A 19 0.46 7.55 12.49
N PHE A 20 1.27 7.63 13.54
CA PHE A 20 2.32 6.66 13.82
C PHE A 20 2.39 6.43 15.32
N GLU A 21 2.14 5.19 15.73
CA GLU A 21 2.17 4.74 17.13
C GLU A 21 3.07 3.51 17.18
N GLN A 22 4.00 3.44 18.13
CA GLN A 22 4.88 2.29 18.31
C GLN A 22 5.09 1.98 19.78
N VAL A 23 4.94 0.71 20.16
CA VAL A 23 5.24 0.18 21.49
C VAL A 23 5.94 -1.17 21.33
N GLY A 24 7.22 -1.23 21.69
CA GLY A 24 8.05 -2.41 21.44
C GLY A 24 8.06 -2.78 19.95
N LEU A 25 7.67 -4.03 19.65
CA LEU A 25 7.56 -4.58 18.30
C LEU A 25 6.19 -4.34 17.64
N SER A 26 5.26 -3.68 18.35
CA SER A 26 3.94 -3.34 17.81
C SER A 26 3.96 -1.93 17.24
N PHE A 27 3.37 -1.73 16.07
CA PHE A 27 3.16 -0.39 15.52
C PHE A 27 1.85 -0.26 14.75
N ARG A 28 1.37 0.98 14.63
CA ARG A 28 0.27 1.36 13.74
C ARG A 28 0.70 2.56 12.91
N LEU A 29 0.56 2.44 11.59
CA LEU A 29 0.85 3.48 10.62
C LEU A 29 -0.40 3.81 9.81
N ARG A 30 -0.69 5.11 9.67
CA ARG A 30 -1.59 5.67 8.65
C ARG A 30 -0.86 6.79 7.94
N ALA A 31 -0.71 6.67 6.62
CA ALA A 31 -0.02 7.65 5.81
C ALA A 31 -0.68 7.80 4.43
N GLN A 32 -0.37 8.90 3.78
CA GLN A 32 -0.74 9.19 2.40
C GLN A 32 0.54 9.57 1.65
N VAL A 33 0.69 9.09 0.42
CA VAL A 33 1.78 9.44 -0.48
C VAL A 33 1.16 9.99 -1.76
N THR A 34 1.56 11.19 -2.13
CA THR A 34 1.23 11.80 -3.42
C THR A 34 2.37 11.52 -4.40
N LEU A 35 2.03 10.95 -5.55
CA LEU A 35 2.96 10.59 -6.60
C LEU A 35 3.04 11.71 -7.64
N LYS A 36 4.13 11.78 -8.39
CA LYS A 36 4.40 12.86 -9.36
C LYS A 36 3.44 12.88 -10.54
N ASP A 37 2.74 11.78 -10.83
CA ASP A 37 1.68 11.71 -11.84
C ASP A 37 0.32 12.17 -11.29
N GLY A 38 0.28 12.68 -10.05
CA GLY A 38 -0.95 13.14 -9.38
C GLY A 38 -1.73 12.01 -8.70
N SER A 39 -1.39 10.75 -8.92
CA SER A 39 -2.02 9.62 -8.24
C SER A 39 -1.64 9.56 -6.76
N GLN A 40 -2.44 8.85 -5.97
CA GLN A 40 -2.35 8.87 -4.51
C GLN A 40 -2.37 7.46 -3.93
N LEU A 41 -1.44 7.19 -3.01
CA LEU A 41 -1.34 5.94 -2.26
C LEU A 41 -1.68 6.18 -0.79
N TYR A 42 -2.75 5.57 -0.31
CA TYR A 42 -3.13 5.55 1.10
C TYR A 42 -2.64 4.27 1.76
N ILE A 43 -1.96 4.42 2.89
CA ILE A 43 -1.26 3.36 3.60
C ILE A 43 -1.91 3.18 4.96
N ARG A 44 -2.31 1.94 5.26
CA ARG A 44 -2.68 1.47 6.59
C ARG A 44 -1.85 0.25 6.91
N GLU A 45 -1.08 0.29 7.98
CA GLU A 45 -0.37 -0.87 8.51
C GLU A 45 -0.57 -0.98 10.02
N THR A 46 -0.70 -2.19 10.51
CA THR A 46 -0.70 -2.51 11.93
C THR A 46 0.07 -3.80 12.12
N VAL A 47 1.11 -3.76 12.95
CA VAL A 47 1.87 -4.91 13.40
C VAL A 47 1.69 -5.05 14.90
N ILE A 48 1.41 -6.25 15.38
CA ILE A 48 1.26 -6.58 16.79
C ILE A 48 2.33 -7.61 17.13
N GLU A 49 3.19 -7.28 18.10
CA GLU A 49 4.27 -8.12 18.62
C GLU A 49 5.22 -8.67 17.55
N GLY A 50 5.39 -7.94 16.44
CA GLY A 50 6.22 -8.39 15.31
C GLY A 50 5.66 -9.59 14.51
N ALA A 51 4.52 -10.15 14.92
CA ALA A 51 3.97 -11.39 14.35
C ALA A 51 2.68 -11.16 13.55
N LYS A 52 1.68 -10.51 14.14
CA LYS A 52 0.39 -10.29 13.46
C LYS A 52 0.44 -9.01 12.65
N ARG A 53 0.18 -9.10 11.35
CA ARG A 53 0.16 -7.93 10.46
C ARG A 53 -1.20 -7.76 9.80
N LYS A 54 -1.73 -6.55 9.84
CA LYS A 54 -2.85 -6.09 9.00
C LYS A 54 -2.37 -4.93 8.14
N TYR A 55 -2.69 -4.94 6.85
CA TYR A 55 -2.36 -3.85 5.96
C TYR A 55 -3.47 -3.60 4.93
N ALA A 56 -3.51 -2.36 4.46
CA ALA A 56 -4.25 -1.95 3.29
C ALA A 56 -3.49 -0.83 2.59
N TYR A 57 -3.14 -1.05 1.33
CA TYR A 57 -2.54 -0.07 0.44
C TYR A 57 -3.54 0.22 -0.67
N HIS A 58 -4.07 1.43 -0.70
CA HIS A 58 -5.08 1.84 -1.66
C HIS A 58 -4.47 2.88 -2.60
N TRP A 59 -4.27 2.50 -3.85
CA TRP A 59 -3.76 3.38 -4.89
C TRP A 59 -4.90 3.80 -5.81
N GLN A 60 -5.05 5.10 -5.99
CA GLN A 60 -6.07 5.73 -6.81
C GLN A 60 -5.46 6.79 -7.72
N ASP A 61 -6.10 7.09 -8.83
CA ASP A 61 -5.70 8.18 -9.72
C ASP A 61 -5.99 9.57 -9.11
N ALA A 62 -5.69 10.62 -9.87
CA ALA A 62 -5.92 12.01 -9.44
C ALA A 62 -7.42 12.36 -9.28
N GLU A 63 -8.31 11.61 -9.93
CA GLU A 63 -9.76 11.78 -9.90
C GLU A 63 -10.42 10.98 -8.76
N GLY A 64 -9.66 10.09 -8.13
CA GLY A 64 -10.10 9.25 -7.03
C GLY A 64 -10.62 7.87 -7.46
N ASN A 65 -10.44 7.50 -8.72
CA ASN A 65 -10.78 6.15 -9.18
C ASN A 65 -9.74 5.16 -8.67
N LEU A 66 -10.22 4.02 -8.17
CA LEU A 66 -9.35 2.95 -7.68
C LEU A 66 -8.52 2.37 -8.83
N LEU A 67 -7.19 2.46 -8.71
CA LEU A 67 -6.26 1.78 -9.61
C LEU A 67 -6.00 0.37 -9.11
N ILE A 68 -5.38 0.27 -7.93
CA ILE A 68 -5.08 -1.00 -7.28
C ILE A 68 -5.24 -0.88 -5.78
N ARG A 69 -5.84 -1.90 -5.14
CA ARG A 69 -5.86 -2.01 -3.69
C ARG A 69 -5.30 -3.35 -3.25
N TRP A 70 -4.27 -3.34 -2.42
CA TRP A 70 -3.67 -4.50 -1.78
C TRP A 70 -4.09 -4.52 -0.31
N ASP A 71 -4.76 -5.57 0.14
CA ASP A 71 -4.99 -5.74 1.57
C ASP A 71 -4.94 -7.21 1.99
N ASN A 72 -4.96 -7.44 3.30
CA ASN A 72 -4.98 -8.78 3.89
C ASN A 72 -6.13 -8.96 4.89
N ALA A 73 -7.28 -8.33 4.59
CA ALA A 73 -8.47 -8.50 5.42
C ALA A 73 -8.96 -9.96 5.37
N SER A 74 -9.45 -10.45 6.51
CA SER A 74 -9.65 -11.87 6.83
C SER A 74 -10.79 -12.58 6.11
N ASP A 75 -11.46 -11.95 5.14
CA ASP A 75 -12.83 -12.33 4.76
C ASP A 75 -12.96 -12.91 3.34
N TRP A 76 -11.87 -13.38 2.71
CA TRP A 76 -11.90 -13.88 1.32
C TRP A 76 -10.99 -15.10 1.10
N GLU A 77 -11.51 -16.19 0.52
CA GLU A 77 -10.73 -17.36 0.10
C GLU A 77 -10.05 -17.10 -1.26
N VAL A 78 -8.71 -16.98 -1.26
CA VAL A 78 -7.86 -16.89 -2.46
C VAL A 78 -6.63 -17.79 -2.28
N ASP A 79 -6.03 -18.29 -3.36
CA ASP A 79 -4.89 -19.23 -3.32
C ASP A 79 -3.66 -18.74 -2.51
N THR A 80 -3.53 -17.42 -2.30
CA THR A 80 -2.47 -16.80 -1.48
C THR A 80 -2.98 -16.25 -0.16
N PHE A 81 -4.08 -16.84 0.35
CA PHE A 81 -4.74 -16.41 1.58
C PHE A 81 -3.73 -16.04 2.69
N PRO A 82 -3.88 -14.86 3.32
CA PRO A 82 -4.96 -13.87 3.17
C PRO A 82 -4.68 -12.76 2.14
N HIS A 83 -3.75 -12.91 1.20
CA HIS A 83 -3.25 -11.81 0.37
C HIS A 83 -3.93 -11.68 -1.00
N TYR A 84 -4.60 -10.56 -1.27
CA TYR A 84 -5.19 -10.28 -2.58
C TYR A 84 -5.06 -8.82 -3.00
N LYS A 85 -5.24 -8.56 -4.31
CA LYS A 85 -5.33 -7.22 -4.89
C LYS A 85 -6.60 -7.05 -5.73
N HIS A 86 -7.17 -5.85 -5.72
CA HIS A 86 -8.22 -5.40 -6.64
C HIS A 86 -7.61 -4.55 -7.75
N VAL A 87 -8.01 -4.73 -9.02
CA VAL A 87 -7.54 -3.91 -10.15
C VAL A 87 -8.72 -3.29 -10.89
N GLY A 88 -8.75 -1.95 -11.00
CA GLY A 88 -9.74 -1.18 -11.75
C GLY A 88 -11.15 -1.12 -11.11
N GLN A 89 -11.81 -2.27 -10.94
CA GLN A 89 -13.10 -2.39 -10.27
C GLN A 89 -13.00 -3.31 -9.04
N GLN A 90 -13.83 -3.04 -8.03
CA GLN A 90 -13.81 -3.73 -6.73
C GLN A 90 -14.00 -5.26 -6.82
N GLU A 91 -14.48 -5.78 -7.95
CA GLU A 91 -14.86 -7.20 -8.14
C GLU A 91 -13.74 -8.08 -8.73
N THR A 92 -12.62 -7.53 -9.22
CA THR A 92 -11.52 -8.36 -9.75
C THR A 92 -10.49 -8.65 -8.66
N VAL A 93 -10.63 -9.79 -7.99
CA VAL A 93 -9.70 -10.26 -6.94
C VAL A 93 -8.62 -11.15 -7.58
N ILE A 94 -7.35 -10.74 -7.46
CA ILE A 94 -6.19 -11.52 -7.94
C ILE A 94 -5.25 -11.78 -6.75
N ALA A 95 -4.59 -12.93 -6.73
CA ALA A 95 -3.53 -13.24 -5.76
C ALA A 95 -2.49 -12.10 -5.68
N SER A 96 -2.11 -11.70 -4.46
CA SER A 96 -1.10 -10.66 -4.25
C SER A 96 0.14 -11.22 -3.54
N TYR A 97 1.29 -11.02 -4.19
CA TYR A 97 2.60 -11.33 -3.62
C TYR A 97 3.26 -10.07 -3.01
N GLU A 98 2.70 -8.89 -3.25
CA GLU A 98 3.12 -7.60 -2.69
C GLU A 98 2.51 -7.41 -1.29
N ARG A 99 3.29 -7.77 -0.28
CA ARG A 99 2.85 -7.76 1.13
C ARG A 99 3.42 -6.59 1.91
N THR A 100 4.29 -5.78 1.30
CA THR A 100 5.02 -4.68 1.94
C THR A 100 4.86 -3.39 1.15
N LEU A 101 4.96 -2.25 1.85
CA LEU A 101 4.99 -0.94 1.21
C LEU A 101 6.09 -0.83 0.14
N GLU A 102 7.25 -1.46 0.36
CA GLU A 102 8.34 -1.44 -0.62
C GLU A 102 7.98 -2.17 -1.93
N GLN A 103 7.30 -3.30 -1.85
CA GLN A 103 6.84 -4.05 -3.03
C GLN A 103 5.73 -3.28 -3.76
N VAL A 104 4.79 -2.69 -3.02
CA VAL A 104 3.73 -1.85 -3.60
C VAL A 104 4.32 -0.64 -4.34
N LEU A 105 5.28 0.05 -3.73
CA LEU A 105 5.96 1.18 -4.37
C LEU A 105 6.78 0.75 -5.60
N ALA A 106 7.31 -0.47 -5.62
CA ALA A 106 8.00 -1.01 -6.80
C ALA A 106 7.03 -1.19 -7.99
N VAL A 107 5.83 -1.74 -7.75
CA VAL A 107 4.80 -1.89 -8.78
C VAL A 107 4.37 -0.52 -9.30
N ILE A 108 4.07 0.41 -8.41
CA ILE A 108 3.69 1.78 -8.79
C ILE A 108 4.80 2.46 -9.60
N ALA A 109 6.07 2.27 -9.24
CA ALA A 109 7.19 2.83 -9.99
C ALA A 109 7.25 2.32 -11.43
N GLN A 110 6.98 1.02 -11.63
CA GLN A 110 6.95 0.42 -12.96
C GLN A 110 5.78 0.96 -13.79
N GLU A 111 4.58 1.05 -13.20
CA GLU A 111 3.39 1.58 -13.86
C GLU A 111 3.55 3.06 -14.26
N ILE A 112 4.17 3.88 -13.40
CA ILE A 112 4.45 5.29 -13.72
C ILE A 112 5.50 5.40 -14.82
N ALA A 113 6.54 4.56 -14.82
CA ALA A 113 7.60 4.60 -15.83
C ALA A 113 7.16 4.08 -17.21
N ALA A 114 6.07 3.32 -17.29
CA ALA A 114 5.51 2.81 -18.53
C ALA A 114 4.55 3.80 -19.25
N LYS A 115 4.24 4.94 -18.60
CA LYS A 115 3.48 6.06 -19.19
C LYS A 115 4.43 7.09 -19.79
#